data_AF-A0A6P0X2Q4-F1
#
_entry.id   AF-A0A6P0X2Q4-F1
#
_cell.length_a   1.000
_cell.length_b   1.000
_cell.length_c   1.000
_cell.angle_alpha   90.00
_cell.angle_beta   90.00
_cell.angle_gamma   90.00
#
_symmetry.space_group_name_H-M   'P 1'
#
loop_
_entity.id
_entity.type
_entity.pdbx_description
1 polymer ?
#
loop_
_entity_poly.entity_id
_entity_poly.type
_entity_poly.pdbx_seq_one_letter_code
_entity_poly.pdbx_strand_id
1 'polypeptide(L)'
;MTNNLNVLLNPFELYSIPLDDWISAAIDFLVNNFRPLFQAIRFPVSLALDGIEALFLAIPPLIFLLIIGLIVWQLAGRAIAIYSVIALTLIGFLGIWEEAMVSLALVMTAVVFAPWLAFPSVLPPLRAIAWMDWLNLC
;
A
#
# COMPACT_ATOMS: atom_id res chain seq x y z
N MET A 1 16.13 -15.20 -51.99
CA MET A 1 17.24 -14.24 -51.79
C MET A 1 17.13 -13.41 -50.50
N THR A 2 16.05 -13.53 -49.71
CA THR A 2 15.82 -12.75 -48.47
C THR A 2 16.61 -13.23 -47.25
N ASN A 3 17.15 -14.45 -47.24
CA ASN A 3 17.85 -15.01 -46.06
C ASN A 3 19.23 -14.38 -45.78
N ASN A 4 19.98 -13.92 -46.79
CA ASN A 4 21.31 -13.32 -46.57
C ASN A 4 21.24 -11.88 -46.02
N LEU A 5 20.17 -11.14 -46.31
CA LEU A 5 19.99 -9.79 -45.74
C LEU A 5 19.68 -9.85 -44.24
N ASN A 6 18.88 -10.83 -43.81
CA ASN A 6 18.50 -10.99 -42.40
C ASN A 6 19.72 -11.31 -41.51
N VAL A 7 20.67 -12.09 -42.02
CA VAL A 7 21.92 -12.44 -41.33
C VAL A 7 22.87 -11.24 -41.20
N LEU A 8 22.87 -10.30 -42.15
CA LEU A 8 23.68 -9.08 -42.09
C LEU A 8 23.03 -7.94 -41.28
N LEU A 9 21.69 -7.89 -41.23
CA LEU A 9 20.94 -6.87 -40.49
C LEU A 9 20.81 -7.19 -38.98
N ASN A 10 20.93 -8.46 -38.58
CA ASN A 10 20.84 -8.89 -37.17
C ASN A 10 22.10 -9.66 -36.71
N PRO A 11 23.24 -8.98 -36.45
CA PRO A 11 24.43 -9.60 -35.86
C PRO A 11 24.22 -10.11 -34.41
N PHE A 12 23.09 -9.76 -33.79
CA PHE A 12 22.67 -10.18 -32.45
C PHE A 12 22.15 -11.63 -32.37
N GLU A 13 21.78 -12.25 -33.50
CA GLU A 13 21.38 -13.67 -33.51
C GLU A 13 22.58 -14.63 -33.52
N LEU A 14 23.75 -14.18 -34.00
CA LEU A 14 24.96 -15.02 -34.09
C LEU A 14 25.78 -15.01 -32.78
N TYR A 15 25.67 -13.92 -32.00
CA TYR A 15 26.36 -13.75 -30.73
C TYR A 15 25.34 -13.67 -29.59
N SER A 16 24.50 -14.69 -29.49
CA SER A 16 23.65 -14.87 -28.32
C SER A 16 24.56 -15.38 -27.19
N ILE A 17 25.11 -14.45 -26.41
CA ILE A 17 25.61 -14.80 -25.07
C ILE A 17 24.46 -15.56 -24.39
N PRO A 18 24.68 -16.70 -23.72
CA PRO A 18 23.64 -17.50 -23.07
C PRO A 18 23.07 -16.79 -21.82
N LEU A 19 22.73 -15.50 -21.93
CA LEU A 19 21.94 -14.77 -20.96
C LEU A 19 20.55 -15.38 -20.85
N ASP A 20 19.97 -15.92 -21.93
CA ASP A 20 18.64 -16.53 -21.89
C ASP A 20 18.58 -17.70 -20.90
N ASP A 21 19.55 -18.62 -20.95
CA ASP A 21 19.63 -19.76 -20.03
C ASP A 21 19.96 -19.31 -18.59
N TRP A 22 20.88 -18.36 -18.40
CA TRP A 22 21.24 -17.87 -17.07
C TRP A 22 20.15 -17.02 -16.41
N ILE A 23 19.44 -16.19 -17.18
CA ILE A 23 18.28 -15.43 -16.68
C ILE A 23 17.12 -16.37 -16.40
N SER A 24 16.84 -17.36 -17.25
CA SER A 24 15.80 -18.35 -16.98
C SER A 24 16.10 -19.15 -15.72
N ALA A 25 17.32 -19.65 -15.55
CA ALA A 25 17.75 -20.34 -14.34
C ALA A 25 17.73 -19.43 -13.09
N ALA A 26 18.12 -18.16 -13.23
CA ALA A 26 18.08 -17.18 -12.14
C ALA A 26 16.64 -16.83 -11.75
N ILE A 27 15.73 -16.64 -12.72
CA ILE A 27 14.30 -16.40 -12.47
C ILE A 27 13.67 -17.62 -11.82
N ASP A 28 13.96 -18.83 -12.28
CA ASP A 28 13.42 -20.05 -11.67
C ASP A 28 13.93 -20.24 -10.24
N PHE A 29 15.21 -19.96 -9.98
CA PHE A 29 15.76 -19.95 -8.62
C PHE A 29 15.10 -18.87 -7.75
N LEU A 30 14.92 -17.65 -8.29
CA LEU A 30 14.29 -16.55 -7.58
C LEU A 30 12.81 -16.84 -7.29
N VAL A 31 12.05 -17.33 -8.26
CA VAL A 31 10.63 -17.63 -8.12
C VAL A 31 10.42 -18.79 -7.15
N ASN A 32 11.25 -19.85 -7.20
CA ASN A 32 11.11 -20.97 -6.27
C ASN A 32 11.55 -20.61 -4.85
N ASN A 33 12.62 -19.83 -4.68
CA ASN A 33 13.14 -19.46 -3.36
C ASN A 33 12.45 -18.25 -2.73
N PHE A 34 11.99 -17.28 -3.53
CA PHE A 34 11.31 -16.06 -3.05
C PHE A 34 9.79 -16.15 -3.10
N ARG A 35 9.15 -17.15 -3.72
CA ARG A 35 7.70 -17.42 -3.53
C ARG A 35 7.27 -17.37 -2.06
N PRO A 36 7.93 -18.10 -1.13
CA PRO A 36 7.59 -18.02 0.29
C PRO A 36 7.87 -16.65 0.89
N LEU A 37 8.87 -15.92 0.40
CA LEU A 37 9.21 -14.56 0.86
C LEU A 37 8.15 -13.53 0.40
N PHE A 38 7.69 -13.60 -0.86
CA PHE A 38 6.60 -12.76 -1.35
C PHE A 38 5.26 -13.10 -0.69
N GLN A 39 5.02 -14.37 -0.37
CA GLN A 39 3.86 -14.78 0.43
C GLN A 39 3.96 -14.27 1.86
N ALA A 40 5.14 -14.33 2.48
CA ALA A 40 5.37 -13.82 3.83
C ALA A 40 5.20 -12.31 3.94
N ILE A 41 5.57 -11.53 2.92
CA ILE A 41 5.33 -10.08 2.87
C ILE A 41 3.84 -9.77 2.62
N ARG A 42 3.14 -10.58 1.83
CA ARG A 42 1.71 -10.40 1.57
C ARG A 42 0.83 -10.77 2.76
N PHE A 43 1.24 -11.76 3.54
CA PHE A 43 0.49 -12.25 4.71
C PHE A 43 0.11 -11.14 5.72
N PRO A 44 1.02 -10.26 6.18
CA PRO A 44 0.65 -9.18 7.08
C PRO A 44 -0.28 -8.16 6.43
N VAL A 45 -0.12 -7.91 5.12
CA VAL A 45 -0.98 -6.98 4.37
C VAL A 45 -2.40 -7.53 4.28
N SER A 46 -2.56 -8.81 3.90
CA SER A 46 -3.87 -9.45 3.83
C SER A 46 -4.52 -9.58 5.21
N LEU A 47 -3.76 -9.93 6.25
CA LEU A 47 -4.28 -10.03 7.62
C LEU A 47 -4.73 -8.68 8.17
N ALA A 48 -4.00 -7.60 7.86
CA ALA A 48 -4.41 -6.25 8.24
C ALA A 48 -5.64 -5.78 7.47
N LEU A 49 -5.71 -6.06 6.16
CA LEU A 49 -6.87 -5.81 5.31
C LEU A 49 -8.11 -6.51 5.87
N ASP A 50 -8.08 -7.84 5.97
CA ASP A 50 -9.23 -8.65 6.40
C ASP A 50 -9.65 -8.30 7.84
N GLY A 51 -8.68 -8.04 8.72
CA GLY A 51 -8.95 -7.69 10.12
C GLY A 51 -9.66 -6.34 10.27
N ILE A 52 -9.21 -5.32 9.55
CA ILE A 52 -9.82 -3.98 9.64
C ILE A 52 -11.10 -3.91 8.82
N GLU A 53 -11.15 -4.56 7.65
CA GLU A 53 -12.37 -4.70 6.86
C GLU A 53 -13.47 -5.37 7.69
N ALA A 54 -13.17 -6.47 8.40
CA ALA A 54 -14.13 -7.10 9.29
C ALA A 54 -14.60 -6.18 10.44
N LEU A 55 -13.70 -5.37 11.01
CA LEU A 55 -14.07 -4.38 12.04
C LEU A 55 -14.96 -3.26 11.50
N PHE A 56 -14.72 -2.82 10.26
CA PHE A 56 -15.44 -1.72 9.64
C PHE A 56 -16.78 -2.16 9.05
N LEU A 57 -16.85 -3.32 8.38
CA LEU A 57 -18.07 -3.90 7.84
C LEU A 57 -19.03 -4.39 8.94
N ALA A 58 -18.51 -4.72 10.14
CA ALA A 58 -19.36 -5.01 11.30
C ALA A 58 -20.17 -3.79 11.76
N ILE A 59 -19.76 -2.57 11.41
CA ILE A 59 -20.43 -1.32 11.79
C ILE A 59 -21.35 -0.87 10.64
N PRO A 60 -22.66 -0.68 10.88
CA PRO A 60 -23.56 -0.12 9.89
C PRO A 60 -23.07 1.22 9.35
N PRO A 61 -23.22 1.49 8.03
CA PRO A 61 -22.63 2.65 7.35
C PRO A 61 -23.04 4.00 7.97
N LEU A 62 -24.29 4.10 8.46
CA LEU A 62 -24.80 5.29 9.12
C LEU A 62 -24.06 5.62 10.43
N ILE A 63 -23.73 4.59 11.21
CA ILE A 63 -23.05 4.73 12.50
C ILE A 63 -21.59 5.11 12.25
N PHE A 64 -20.95 4.47 11.27
CA PHE A 64 -19.58 4.76 10.91
C PHE A 64 -19.38 6.22 10.45
N LEU A 65 -20.31 6.75 9.66
CA LEU A 65 -20.28 8.13 9.17
C LEU A 65 -20.35 9.15 10.32
N LEU A 66 -21.18 8.90 11.34
CA LEU A 66 -21.24 9.72 12.54
C LEU A 66 -19.94 9.68 13.35
N ILE A 67 -19.36 8.48 13.53
CA ILE A 67 -18.11 8.30 14.29
C ILE A 67 -16.96 9.03 13.59
N ILE A 68 -16.76 8.79 12.29
CA ILE A 68 -15.72 9.46 11.51
C ILE A 68 -15.93 10.97 11.51
N GLY A 69 -17.17 11.44 11.35
CA GLY A 69 -17.48 12.86 11.43
C GLY A 69 -17.04 13.48 12.77
N LEU A 70 -17.29 12.79 13.88
CA LEU A 70 -16.82 13.23 15.21
C LEU A 70 -15.30 13.23 15.33
N ILE A 71 -14.63 12.19 14.82
CA ILE A 71 -13.16 12.06 14.88
C ILE A 71 -12.50 13.16 14.06
N VAL A 72 -12.94 13.38 12.82
CA VAL A 72 -12.40 14.44 11.94
C VAL A 72 -12.64 15.80 12.58
N TRP A 73 -13.80 16.00 13.20
CA TRP A 73 -14.08 17.22 13.93
C TRP A 73 -13.11 17.47 15.09
N GLN A 74 -12.69 16.42 15.80
CA GLN A 74 -11.70 16.55 16.87
C GLN A 74 -10.28 16.79 16.37
N LEU A 75 -9.87 16.17 15.26
CA LEU A 75 -8.48 16.24 14.77
C LEU A 75 -8.19 17.44 13.87
N ALA A 76 -9.17 17.89 13.07
CA ALA A 76 -8.94 18.85 11.98
C ALA A 76 -9.83 20.11 12.08
N GLY A 77 -10.66 20.22 13.13
CA GLY A 77 -11.54 21.37 13.36
C GLY A 77 -12.84 21.37 12.54
N ARG A 78 -13.66 22.42 12.74
CA ARG A 78 -15.05 22.49 12.20
C ARG A 78 -15.15 22.56 10.69
N ALA A 79 -14.23 23.25 10.01
CA ALA A 79 -14.31 23.44 8.56
C ALA A 79 -14.03 22.12 7.81
N ILE A 80 -12.96 21.41 8.19
CA ILE A 80 -12.53 20.17 7.52
C ILE A 80 -13.53 19.02 7.77
N ALA A 81 -14.16 19.00 8.95
CA ALA A 81 -15.21 18.02 9.27
C ALA A 81 -16.39 18.07 8.29
N ILE A 82 -16.87 19.27 7.94
CA ILE A 82 -18.02 19.42 7.02
C ILE A 82 -17.68 18.87 5.64
N TYR A 83 -16.51 19.22 5.09
CA TYR A 83 -16.08 18.73 3.78
C TYR A 83 -15.90 17.20 3.75
N SER A 84 -15.30 16.63 4.79
CA SER A 84 -15.11 15.17 4.91
C SER A 84 -16.44 14.40 4.98
N VAL A 85 -17.38 14.87 5.81
CA VAL A 85 -18.71 14.25 5.94
C VAL A 85 -19.50 14.31 4.64
N ILE A 86 -19.45 15.44 3.93
CA ILE A 86 -20.10 15.59 2.61
C ILE A 86 -19.51 14.60 1.61
N ALA A 87 -18.18 14.48 1.54
CA ALA A 87 -17.51 13.55 0.64
C ALA A 87 -17.86 12.09 0.94
N LEU A 88 -17.81 11.67 2.22
CA LEU A 88 -18.18 10.32 2.65
C LEU A 88 -19.65 9.99 2.37
N THR A 89 -20.54 10.96 2.57
CA THR A 89 -21.96 10.81 2.26
C THR A 89 -22.17 10.59 0.76
N LEU A 90 -21.45 11.35 -0.07
CA LEU A 90 -21.52 11.23 -1.54
C LEU A 90 -21.03 9.84 -2.00
N ILE A 91 -19.93 9.34 -1.44
CA ILE A 91 -19.43 7.98 -1.71
C ILE A 91 -20.45 6.91 -1.29
N GLY A 92 -21.11 7.09 -0.14
CA GLY A 92 -22.19 6.23 0.31
C GLY A 92 -23.38 6.19 -0.66
N PHE A 93 -23.75 7.33 -1.24
CA PHE A 93 -24.80 7.39 -2.27
C PHE A 93 -24.42 6.72 -3.60
N LEU A 94 -23.13 6.62 -3.92
CA LEU A 94 -22.65 5.91 -5.10
C LEU A 94 -22.66 4.37 -4.92
N GLY A 95 -22.91 3.87 -3.71
CA GLY A 95 -22.91 2.43 -3.40
C GLY A 95 -21.51 1.81 -3.30
N ILE A 96 -20.45 2.62 -3.32
CA ILE A 96 -19.04 2.19 -3.29
C ILE A 96 -18.51 2.23 -1.84
N TRP A 97 -19.35 1.85 -0.88
CA TRP A 97 -19.03 2.00 0.54
C TRP A 97 -17.91 1.07 0.99
N GLU A 98 -17.96 -0.20 0.58
CA GLU A 98 -16.97 -1.21 0.98
C GLU A 98 -15.58 -0.89 0.44
N GLU A 99 -15.49 -0.50 -0.84
CA GLU A 99 -14.22 -0.08 -1.47
C GLU A 99 -13.61 1.14 -0.77
N ALA A 100 -14.44 2.08 -0.33
CA ALA A 100 -13.99 3.23 0.45
C ALA A 100 -13.44 2.83 1.82
N MET A 101 -14.09 1.89 2.52
CA MET A 101 -13.62 1.37 3.80
C MET A 101 -12.26 0.66 3.68
N VAL A 102 -12.05 -0.12 2.63
CA VAL A 102 -10.75 -0.78 2.37
C VAL A 102 -9.63 0.24 2.19
N SER A 103 -9.89 1.35 1.49
CA SER A 103 -8.88 2.41 1.32
C SER A 103 -8.50 3.09 2.66
N LEU A 104 -9.49 3.35 3.53
CA LEU A 104 -9.26 3.92 4.86
C LEU A 104 -8.51 2.92 5.76
N ALA A 105 -8.86 1.64 5.67
CA ALA A 105 -8.19 0.57 6.39
C ALA A 105 -6.70 0.49 6.03
N LEU A 106 -6.38 0.55 4.74
CA LEU A 106 -5.00 0.54 4.25
C LEU A 106 -4.20 1.75 4.74
N VAL A 107 -4.79 2.95 4.70
CA VAL A 107 -4.13 4.16 5.21
C VAL A 107 -3.91 4.07 6.71
N MET A 108 -4.92 3.67 7.49
CA MET A 108 -4.80 3.51 8.94
C MET A 108 -3.74 2.47 9.32
N THR A 109 -3.72 1.34 8.61
CA THR A 109 -2.66 0.32 8.75
C THR A 109 -1.29 0.94 8.49
N ALA A 110 -1.12 1.60 7.35
CA ALA A 110 0.17 2.18 6.98
C ALA A 110 0.66 3.21 8.02
N VAL A 111 -0.24 4.06 8.53
CA VAL A 111 0.09 5.08 9.55
C VAL A 111 0.55 4.44 10.87
N VAL A 112 -0.03 3.31 11.26
CA VAL A 112 0.38 2.59 12.49
C VAL A 112 1.65 1.77 12.27
N PHE A 113 1.75 1.05 11.15
CA PHE A 113 2.86 0.14 10.85
C PHE A 113 4.15 0.88 10.46
N ALA A 114 4.07 2.04 9.78
CA ALA A 114 5.26 2.74 9.30
C ALA A 114 6.16 3.21 10.46
N PRO A 115 5.66 3.88 11.53
CA PRO A 115 6.41 4.12 12.74
C PRO A 115 6.91 2.83 13.39
N TRP A 116 6.06 1.81 13.51
CA TRP A 116 6.43 0.58 14.20
C TRP A 116 7.65 -0.14 13.57
N LEU A 117 7.77 -0.13 12.24
CA LEU A 117 8.92 -0.69 11.52
C LEU A 117 10.13 0.28 11.45
N ALA A 118 9.88 1.60 11.39
CA ALA A 118 10.93 2.60 11.26
C ALA A 118 11.66 2.88 12.60
N PHE A 119 10.94 2.93 13.72
CA PHE A 119 11.53 3.22 15.04
C PHE A 119 12.68 2.28 15.45
N PRO A 120 12.59 0.95 15.27
CA PRO A 120 13.69 0.05 15.63
C PRO A 120 14.92 0.15 14.74
N SER A 121 14.80 0.65 13.50
CA SER A 121 15.91 0.68 12.52
C SER A 121 16.58 2.05 12.35
N VAL A 122 15.90 3.15 12.70
CA VAL A 122 16.29 4.51 12.26
C VAL A 122 16.77 5.47 13.36
N LEU A 123 16.81 5.11 14.66
CA LEU A 123 17.02 6.09 15.74
C LEU A 123 18.48 6.22 16.25
N PRO A 124 19.23 7.28 15.88
CA PRO A 124 20.26 7.89 16.72
C PRO A 124 19.65 8.84 17.78
N PRO A 125 20.32 9.08 18.93
CA PRO A 125 19.71 9.63 20.15
C PRO A 125 19.29 11.11 20.15
N LEU A 126 19.26 11.83 19.01
CA LEU A 126 19.07 13.29 18.98
C LEU A 126 17.81 13.80 18.24
N ARG A 127 16.89 12.95 17.76
CA ARG A 127 15.69 13.39 17.00
C ARG A 127 14.34 12.97 17.58
N ALA A 128 14.29 12.49 18.82
CA ALA A 128 13.02 12.19 19.50
C ALA A 128 12.13 13.43 19.68
N ILE A 129 12.71 14.63 19.72
CA ILE A 129 11.98 15.91 19.86
C ILE A 129 11.20 16.29 18.58
N ALA A 130 11.69 15.91 17.39
CA ALA A 130 11.05 16.29 16.11
C ALA A 130 9.68 15.63 15.86
N TRP A 131 9.42 14.49 16.52
CA TRP A 131 8.12 13.80 16.43
C TRP A 131 7.04 14.52 17.27
N MET A 132 7.45 15.17 18.37
CA MET A 132 6.56 15.98 19.21
C MET A 132 6.24 17.34 18.55
N ASP A 133 7.17 17.88 17.74
CA ASP A 133 6.96 19.12 16.98
C ASP A 133 5.95 18.98 15.84
N TRP A 134 5.85 17.81 15.22
CA TRP A 134 4.89 17.56 14.14
C TRP A 134 3.44 17.48 14.66
N LEU A 135 3.23 17.02 15.90
CA LEU A 135 1.92 16.99 16.56
C LEU A 135 1.43 18.36 17.04
N ASN A 136 2.34 19.32 17.26
CA ASN A 136 2.01 20.70 17.70
C ASN A 136 1.96 21.72 16.55
N LEU A 137 2.29 21.31 15.31
CA LEU A 137 2.18 22.10 14.09
C LEU A 137 0.95 21.73 13.23
N CYS A 138 0.18 20.71 13.66
CA CYS A 138 -1.26 20.65 13.44
C CYS A 138 -1.98 21.43 14.54
#